data_AF-A0A429GF46-F1
#
_entry.id   AF-A0A429GF46-F1
#
_cell.length_a   1.000
_cell.length_b   1.000
_cell.length_c   1.000
_cell.angle_alpha   90.00
_cell.angle_beta   90.00
_cell.angle_gamma   90.00
#
_symmetry.space_group_name_H-M   'P 1'
#
loop_
_entity.id
_entity.type
_entity.pdbx_description
1 polymer ?
#
loop_
_entity_poly.entity_id
_entity_poly.type
_entity_poly.pdbx_seq_one_letter_code
_entity_poly.pdbx_strand_id
1 'polypeptide(L)'
;MGEYGGEYWLIYAHSKNPKKCILGIKFPSIESRYYITLGGKRAFELYNHILSTLDNNGVRYYAEKRGNKRFLKLPWSTGLAVTVFLLAVYGKQKPLSYAHILDKMIHGGMPLMRYLTGMVELALDLTEYTKDYQRKQLVSHKSAKAISRAIGEIIAAIKTF
;
A
#
# COMPACT_ATOMS: atom_id res chain seq x y z
N MET A 1 -18.96 -16.03 -6.26
CA MET A 1 -17.65 -15.61 -5.74
C MET A 1 -16.63 -15.91 -6.82
N GLY A 2 -16.25 -14.93 -7.62
CA GLY A 2 -15.31 -15.12 -8.73
C GLY A 2 -13.88 -15.18 -8.24
N GLU A 3 -13.08 -16.08 -8.82
CA GLU A 3 -11.66 -16.25 -8.57
C GLU A 3 -10.90 -14.95 -8.90
N TYR A 4 -10.50 -14.18 -7.88
CA TYR A 4 -9.50 -13.13 -8.06
C TYR A 4 -8.11 -13.79 -8.16
N GLY A 5 -7.79 -14.36 -9.32
CA GLY A 5 -6.53 -15.07 -9.63
C GLY A 5 -5.30 -14.17 -9.77
N GLY A 6 -5.15 -13.17 -8.90
CA GLY A 6 -4.05 -12.21 -8.92
C GLY A 6 -3.19 -12.26 -7.66
N GLU A 7 -1.93 -11.85 -7.80
CA GLU A 7 -0.93 -11.78 -6.74
C GLU A 7 -0.46 -10.35 -6.48
N TYR A 8 -0.28 -10.01 -5.21
CA TYR A 8 0.26 -8.73 -4.80
C TYR A 8 1.78 -8.80 -4.68
N TRP A 9 2.45 -7.81 -5.29
CA TRP A 9 3.90 -7.66 -5.23
C TRP A 9 4.28 -6.34 -4.61
N LEU A 10 4.85 -6.36 -3.40
CA LEU A 10 5.48 -5.20 -2.78
C LEU A 10 6.92 -5.09 -3.28
N ILE A 11 7.28 -3.94 -3.83
CA ILE A 11 8.57 -3.70 -4.46
C ILE A 11 9.24 -2.52 -3.78
N TYR A 12 10.43 -2.76 -3.25
CA TYR A 12 11.30 -1.74 -2.68
C TYR A 12 12.57 -1.60 -3.50
N ALA A 13 12.78 -0.44 -4.10
CA ALA A 13 14.02 -0.08 -4.78
C ALA A 13 14.92 0.71 -3.83
N HIS A 14 16.02 0.08 -3.40
CA HIS A 14 16.99 0.69 -2.51
C HIS A 14 17.93 1.64 -3.27
N SER A 15 18.30 2.73 -2.61
CA SER A 15 19.38 3.63 -3.04
C SER A 15 20.18 4.08 -1.82
N LYS A 16 21.50 4.26 -2.00
CA LYS A 16 22.36 4.87 -0.98
C LYS A 16 21.89 6.28 -0.59
N ASN A 17 21.25 6.99 -1.51
CA ASN A 17 20.58 8.25 -1.21
C ASN A 17 19.12 7.97 -0.83
N PRO A 18 18.70 8.17 0.44
CA PRO A 18 17.33 7.87 0.88
C PRO A 18 16.26 8.63 0.09
N LYS A 19 16.58 9.81 -0.47
CA LYS A 19 15.65 10.59 -1.30
C LYS A 19 15.30 9.89 -2.63
N LYS A 20 16.12 8.91 -3.07
CA LYS A 20 15.93 8.14 -4.30
C LYS A 20 15.35 6.74 -4.07
N CYS A 21 15.03 6.39 -2.82
CA CYS A 21 14.32 5.14 -2.52
C CYS A 21 12.89 5.19 -3.08
N ILE A 22 12.39 4.05 -3.53
CA ILE A 22 11.01 3.89 -4.01
C ILE A 22 10.40 2.65 -3.36
N LEU A 23 9.17 2.79 -2.89
CA LEU A 23 8.32 1.70 -2.42
C LEU A 23 7.04 1.74 -3.25
N GLY A 24 6.59 0.61 -3.76
CA GLY A 24 5.30 0.53 -4.43
C GLY A 24 4.75 -0.87 -4.39
N ILE A 25 3.46 -1.00 -4.67
CA ILE A 25 2.80 -2.30 -4.76
C ILE A 25 2.21 -2.49 -6.15
N LYS A 26 2.21 -3.73 -6.65
CA LYS A 26 1.61 -4.13 -7.93
C LYS A 26 0.57 -5.23 -7.70
N PHE A 27 -0.42 -5.26 -8.58
CA PHE A 27 -1.46 -6.28 -8.70
C PHE A 27 -2.05 -6.16 -10.13
N PRO A 28 -2.50 -7.25 -10.78
CA PRO A 28 -2.54 -8.64 -10.33
C PRO A 28 -1.25 -9.45 -10.56
N SER A 29 -0.20 -8.84 -11.11
CA SER A 29 1.07 -9.53 -11.40
C SER A 29 2.29 -8.61 -11.24
N ILE A 30 3.49 -9.20 -11.20
CA ILE A 30 4.74 -8.44 -11.14
C ILE A 30 4.97 -7.54 -12.37
N GLU A 31 4.40 -7.89 -13.52
CA GLU A 31 4.51 -7.11 -14.77
C GLU A 31 3.49 -5.96 -14.84
N SER A 32 2.51 -5.95 -13.94
CA SER A 32 1.49 -4.90 -13.89
C SER A 32 2.09 -3.52 -13.60
N ARG A 33 1.34 -2.45 -13.90
CA ARG A 33 1.69 -1.11 -13.42
C ARG A 33 1.65 -1.08 -11.89
N TYR A 34 2.40 -0.16 -11.28
CA TYR A 34 2.28 0.04 -9.84
C TYR A 34 0.86 0.47 -9.50
N TYR A 35 0.24 -0.10 -8.49
CA TYR A 35 -0.99 0.44 -7.95
C TYR A 35 -0.75 1.85 -7.39
N ILE A 36 0.26 1.95 -6.53
CA ILE A 36 0.72 3.18 -5.91
C ILE A 36 2.23 3.12 -5.68
N THR A 37 2.89 4.28 -5.78
CA THR A 37 4.31 4.43 -5.43
C THR A 37 4.53 5.57 -4.44
N LEU A 38 5.46 5.36 -3.52
CA LEU A 38 5.96 6.32 -2.55
C LEU A 38 7.47 6.43 -2.73
N GLY A 39 7.96 7.66 -2.87
CA GLY A 39 9.39 7.95 -2.97
C GLY A 39 9.97 8.55 -1.69
N GLY A 40 11.30 8.58 -1.62
CA GLY A 40 12.08 9.30 -0.63
C GLY A 40 12.34 8.54 0.67
N LYS A 41 12.75 9.26 1.72
CA LYS A 41 13.11 8.67 3.02
C LYS A 41 11.96 7.83 3.60
N ARG A 42 10.72 8.31 3.45
CA ARG A 42 9.51 7.60 3.88
C ARG A 42 9.35 6.22 3.23
N ALA A 43 9.84 6.02 2.01
CA ALA A 43 9.76 4.72 1.34
C ALA A 43 10.59 3.66 2.08
N PHE A 44 11.78 4.05 2.58
CA PHE A 44 12.62 3.18 3.39
C PHE A 44 12.00 2.87 4.75
N GLU A 45 11.52 3.91 5.44
CA GLU A 45 10.87 3.77 6.76
C GLU A 45 9.63 2.87 6.68
N LEU A 46 8.77 3.08 5.67
CA LEU A 46 7.59 2.28 5.44
C LEU A 46 7.92 0.84 5.05
N TYR A 47 8.93 0.63 4.21
CA TYR A 47 9.34 -0.72 3.82
C TYR A 47 9.80 -1.53 5.04
N ASN A 48 10.65 -0.95 5.89
CA ASN A 48 11.12 -1.63 7.10
C ASN A 48 9.98 -1.89 8.08
N HIS A 49 9.06 -0.93 8.25
CA HIS A 49 7.88 -1.10 9.09
C HIS A 49 7.00 -2.24 8.59
N ILE A 50 6.69 -2.28 7.29
CA ILE A 50 5.91 -3.36 6.69
C ILE A 50 6.62 -4.70 6.91
N LEU A 51 7.91 -4.79 6.62
CA LEU A 51 8.69 -6.03 6.78
C LEU A 51 8.62 -6.54 8.22
N SER A 52 8.92 -5.67 9.19
CA SER A 52 8.81 -6.03 10.61
C SER A 52 7.39 -6.44 11.01
N THR A 53 6.36 -5.77 10.48
CA THR A 53 4.97 -6.15 10.75
C THR A 53 4.65 -7.54 10.18
N LEU A 54 5.13 -7.87 8.98
CA LEU A 54 4.94 -9.21 8.39
C LEU A 54 5.64 -10.29 9.22
N ASP A 55 6.90 -10.05 9.58
CA ASP A 55 7.72 -11.01 10.32
C ASP A 55 7.17 -11.25 11.74
N ASN A 56 6.82 -10.18 12.46
CA ASN A 56 6.25 -10.27 13.81
C ASN A 56 4.91 -11.02 13.84
N ASN A 57 4.17 -10.98 12.73
CA ASN A 57 2.88 -11.64 12.57
C ASN A 57 2.97 -13.03 11.93
N GLY A 58 4.17 -13.55 11.72
CA GLY A 58 4.38 -14.87 11.10
C GLY A 58 3.82 -14.98 9.68
N VAL A 59 3.64 -13.85 8.99
CA VAL A 59 3.08 -13.85 7.63
C VAL A 59 4.11 -14.44 6.68
N ARG A 60 3.78 -15.56 6.05
CA ARG A 60 4.63 -16.18 5.03
C ARG A 60 4.50 -15.42 3.71
N TYR A 61 5.62 -14.91 3.21
CA TYR A 61 5.73 -14.27 1.89
C TYR A 61 6.94 -14.82 1.14
N TYR A 62 6.89 -14.80 -0.19
CA TYR A 62 8.07 -15.10 -1.00
C TYR A 62 8.86 -13.82 -1.22
N ALA A 63 10.17 -13.86 -1.02
CA ALA A 63 11.06 -12.73 -1.20
C ALA A 63 12.16 -13.06 -2.20
N GLU A 64 12.38 -12.15 -3.15
CA GLU A 64 13.51 -12.21 -4.06
C GLU A 64 14.19 -10.85 -4.17
N LYS A 65 15.48 -10.87 -4.49
CA LYS A 65 16.27 -9.67 -4.73
C LYS A 65 16.80 -9.69 -6.15
N ARG A 66 16.54 -8.61 -6.90
CA ARG A 66 17.08 -8.42 -8.26
C ARG A 66 17.79 -7.07 -8.31
N GLY A 67 19.13 -7.09 -8.32
CA GLY A 67 19.95 -5.88 -8.24
C GLY A 67 19.69 -5.08 -6.94
N ASN A 68 19.30 -3.82 -7.08
CA ASN A 68 18.96 -2.94 -5.95
C ASN A 68 17.48 -3.01 -5.52
N LYS A 69 16.69 -3.91 -6.13
CA LYS A 69 15.26 -4.06 -5.82
C LYS A 69 15.01 -5.33 -5.02
N ARG A 70 14.10 -5.22 -4.06
CA ARG A 70 13.50 -6.34 -3.32
C ARG A 70 12.05 -6.48 -3.74
N PHE A 71 11.63 -7.71 -4.02
CA PHE A 71 10.27 -8.05 -4.44
C PHE A 71 9.71 -9.04 -3.43
N LEU A 72 8.55 -8.72 -2.88
CA LEU A 72 7.85 -9.54 -1.91
C LEU A 72 6.50 -9.90 -2.50
N LYS A 73 6.27 -11.20 -2.77
CA LYS A 73 4.96 -11.72 -3.12
C LYS A 73 4.19 -12.00 -1.85
N LEU A 74 3.09 -11.27 -1.68
CA LEU A 74 2.28 -11.28 -0.47
C LEU A 74 1.03 -12.16 -0.65
N PRO A 75 0.55 -12.81 0.43
CA PRO A 75 -0.79 -13.37 0.47
C PRO A 75 -1.84 -12.31 0.12
N TRP A 76 -2.97 -12.74 -0.47
CA TRP A 76 -3.97 -11.82 -1.01
C TRP A 76 -4.46 -10.78 0.01
N SER A 77 -4.89 -11.23 1.19
CA SER A 77 -5.38 -10.37 2.27
C SER A 77 -4.31 -9.39 2.78
N THR A 78 -3.08 -9.87 2.93
CA THR A 78 -1.92 -9.07 3.32
C THR A 78 -1.59 -8.00 2.28
N GLY A 79 -1.58 -8.37 0.99
CA GLY A 79 -1.32 -7.46 -0.11
C GLY A 79 -2.37 -6.34 -0.19
N LEU A 80 -3.63 -6.67 0.03
CA LEU A 80 -4.71 -5.69 0.13
C LEU A 80 -4.52 -4.76 1.34
N ALA A 81 -4.23 -5.31 2.53
CA ALA A 81 -3.96 -4.51 3.73
C ALA A 81 -2.78 -3.55 3.54
N VAL A 82 -1.69 -4.00 2.90
CA VAL A 82 -0.55 -3.15 2.56
C VAL A 82 -0.95 -2.07 1.55
N THR A 83 -1.77 -2.40 0.53
CA THR A 83 -2.27 -1.41 -0.44
C THR A 83 -3.05 -0.29 0.25
N VAL A 84 -4.00 -0.66 1.11
CA VAL A 84 -4.80 0.26 1.92
C VAL A 84 -3.90 1.11 2.81
N PHE A 85 -2.93 0.49 3.49
CA PHE A 85 -2.00 1.21 4.35
C PHE A 85 -1.18 2.25 3.56
N LEU A 86 -0.64 1.87 2.40
CA LEU A 86 0.12 2.79 1.54
C LEU A 86 -0.73 3.97 1.04
N LEU A 87 -2.01 3.73 0.72
CA LEU A 87 -2.98 4.77 0.39
C LEU A 87 -3.26 5.69 1.59
N ALA A 88 -3.52 5.11 2.77
CA ALA A 88 -3.80 5.86 3.99
C ALA A 88 -2.69 6.85 4.33
N VAL A 89 -1.43 6.41 4.20
CA VAL A 89 -0.25 7.22 4.54
C VAL A 89 0.25 8.10 3.40
N TYR A 90 -0.35 8.02 2.20
CA TYR A 90 0.17 8.64 0.98
C TYR A 90 0.38 10.15 1.11
N GLY A 91 -0.60 10.85 1.70
CA GLY A 91 -0.58 12.30 1.90
C GLY A 91 -0.07 12.74 3.27
N LYS A 92 0.42 11.83 4.11
CA LYS A 92 0.76 12.14 5.52
C LYS A 92 2.22 12.54 5.67
N GLN A 93 2.47 13.57 6.48
CA GLN A 93 3.83 14.03 6.80
C GLN A 93 4.60 13.07 7.71
N LYS A 94 3.90 12.46 8.68
CA LYS A 94 4.44 11.45 9.61
C LYS A 94 3.76 10.09 9.34
N PRO A 95 4.13 9.36 8.28
CA PRO A 95 3.37 8.19 7.84
C PRO A 95 3.35 7.06 8.88
N LEU A 96 4.39 6.94 9.71
CA LEU A 96 4.46 5.93 10.77
C LEU A 96 3.50 6.18 11.95
N SER A 97 2.85 7.35 12.08
CA SER A 97 1.79 7.52 13.09
C SER A 97 0.57 6.63 12.82
N TYR A 98 0.46 6.07 11.61
CA TYR A 98 -0.56 5.13 11.18
C TYR A 98 -0.06 3.66 11.23
N ALA A 99 1.14 3.40 11.75
CA ALA A 99 1.77 2.08 11.79
C ALA A 99 0.89 0.97 12.38
N HIS A 100 0.25 1.26 13.51
CA HIS A 100 -0.67 0.35 14.22
C HIS A 100 -1.87 -0.13 13.39
N ILE A 101 -2.23 0.58 12.32
CA ILE A 101 -3.37 0.23 11.47
C ILE A 101 -3.04 -1.00 10.63
N LEU A 102 -1.84 -1.07 10.07
CA LEU A 102 -1.41 -2.23 9.29
C LEU A 102 -1.43 -3.49 10.15
N ASP A 103 -0.94 -3.39 11.38
CA ASP A 103 -0.92 -4.49 12.34
C ASP A 103 -2.33 -4.98 12.69
N LYS A 104 -3.25 -4.04 12.99
CA LYS A 104 -4.67 -4.36 13.22
C LYS A 104 -5.34 -5.00 12.00
N MET A 105 -5.01 -4.55 10.78
CA MET A 105 -5.56 -5.13 9.55
C MET A 105 -5.06 -6.56 9.32
N ILE A 106 -3.78 -6.83 9.56
CA ILE A 106 -3.18 -8.17 9.38
C ILE A 106 -3.77 -9.18 10.38
N HIS A 107 -4.02 -8.77 11.62
CA HIS A 107 -4.67 -9.62 12.63
C HIS A 107 -6.18 -9.81 12.45
N GLY A 108 -6.80 -9.18 11.44
CA GLY A 108 -8.26 -9.16 11.30
C GLY A 108 -8.99 -8.36 12.38
N GLY A 109 -8.26 -7.62 13.22
CA GLY A 109 -8.81 -6.77 14.29
C GLY A 109 -9.43 -5.47 13.79
N MET A 110 -9.49 -5.24 12.47
CA MET A 110 -10.11 -4.06 11.88
C MET A 110 -11.44 -4.46 11.18
N PRO A 111 -12.60 -4.21 11.81
CA PRO A 111 -13.92 -4.63 11.28
C PRO A 111 -14.33 -3.92 9.97
N LEU A 112 -13.51 -3.00 9.47
CA LEU A 112 -13.83 -2.12 8.34
C LEU A 112 -12.99 -2.40 7.09
N MET A 113 -12.31 -3.55 7.01
CA MET A 113 -11.59 -3.96 5.79
C MET A 113 -12.45 -3.87 4.52
N ARG A 114 -13.76 -4.15 4.63
CA ARG A 114 -14.70 -4.01 3.51
C ARG A 114 -14.81 -2.56 3.00
N TYR A 115 -14.88 -1.58 3.91
CA TYR A 115 -14.93 -0.16 3.54
C TYR A 115 -13.59 0.32 2.97
N LEU A 116 -12.48 -0.16 3.52
CA LEU A 116 -11.14 0.16 3.03
C LEU A 116 -10.87 -0.46 1.66
N THR A 117 -11.48 -1.61 1.35
CA THR A 117 -11.46 -2.19 0.00
C THR A 117 -12.23 -1.32 -0.99
N GLY A 118 -13.41 -0.80 -0.61
CA GLY A 118 -14.13 0.18 -1.44
C GLY A 118 -13.34 1.46 -1.70
N MET A 119 -12.50 1.90 -0.75
CA MET A 119 -11.60 3.05 -0.96
C MET A 119 -10.51 2.78 -2.01
N VAL A 120 -10.09 1.53 -2.16
CA VAL A 120 -9.11 1.12 -3.17
C VAL A 120 -9.73 1.19 -4.57
N GLU A 121 -11.00 0.79 -4.72
CA GLU A 121 -11.80 0.90 -5.95
C GLU A 121 -12.07 2.37 -6.30
N LEU A 122 -12.58 3.16 -5.35
CA LEU A 122 -12.81 4.59 -5.53
C LEU A 122 -11.53 5.35 -5.96
N ALA A 123 -10.36 4.92 -5.50
CA ALA A 123 -9.10 5.51 -5.92
C ALA A 123 -8.80 5.28 -7.41
N LEU A 124 -9.19 4.13 -7.96
CA LEU A 124 -9.09 3.82 -9.39
C LEU A 124 -10.12 4.63 -10.17
N ASP A 125 -11.39 4.61 -9.76
CA ASP A 125 -12.48 5.32 -10.43
C ASP A 125 -12.18 6.83 -10.54
N LEU A 126 -11.71 7.45 -9.45
CA LEU A 126 -11.29 8.84 -9.44
C LEU A 126 -10.11 9.10 -10.39
N THR A 127 -9.23 8.12 -10.57
CA THR A 127 -8.10 8.24 -11.50
C THR A 127 -8.58 8.18 -12.95
N GLU A 128 -9.46 7.24 -13.27
CA GLU A 128 -10.07 7.11 -14.61
C GLU A 128 -10.88 8.36 -14.98
N TYR A 129 -11.63 8.91 -14.03
CA TYR A 129 -12.36 10.17 -14.21
C TYR A 129 -11.42 11.33 -14.60
N THR A 130 -10.20 11.35 -14.05
CA THR A 130 -9.18 12.35 -14.41
C THR A 130 -8.47 12.08 -15.75
N LYS A 131 -8.79 10.99 -16.46
CA LYS A 131 -8.25 10.59 -17.78
C LYS A 131 -6.71 10.59 -17.85
N ASP A 132 -6.06 10.16 -16.79
CA ASP A 132 -4.60 10.27 -16.67
C ASP A 132 -3.86 9.01 -17.15
N TYR A 133 -3.97 8.72 -18.44
CA TYR A 133 -3.60 7.43 -19.05
C TYR A 133 -2.08 7.16 -19.19
N GLN A 134 -1.23 8.19 -19.12
CA GLN A 134 0.23 8.07 -19.33
C GLN A 134 1.03 7.69 -18.07
N ARG A 135 0.38 7.18 -17.02
CA ARG A 135 1.03 6.98 -15.72
C ARG A 135 1.73 5.63 -15.57
N LYS A 136 2.89 5.67 -14.90
CA LYS A 136 3.61 4.49 -14.38
C LYS A 136 2.88 3.78 -13.23
N GLN A 137 1.81 4.38 -12.71
CA GLN A 137 0.97 3.83 -11.64
C GLN A 137 -0.53 4.00 -11.92
N LEU A 138 -1.35 3.08 -11.40
CA LEU A 138 -2.81 3.01 -11.58
C LEU A 138 -3.53 4.09 -10.80
N VAL A 139 -3.16 4.33 -9.53
CA VAL A 139 -3.77 5.39 -8.73
C VAL A 139 -3.04 6.70 -8.92
N SER A 140 -3.80 7.73 -9.24
CA SER A 140 -3.28 9.06 -9.48
C SER A 140 -2.77 9.74 -8.21
N HIS A 141 -1.74 10.61 -8.28
CA HIS A 141 -1.30 11.39 -7.11
C HIS A 141 -2.45 12.22 -6.48
N LYS A 142 -3.32 12.80 -7.32
CA LYS A 142 -4.48 13.57 -6.88
C LYS A 142 -5.50 12.67 -6.20
N SER A 143 -5.82 11.53 -6.82
CA SER A 143 -6.76 10.54 -6.28
C SER A 143 -6.24 9.91 -4.97
N ALA A 144 -4.98 9.49 -4.94
CA ALA A 144 -4.31 8.96 -3.75
C ALA A 144 -4.30 9.99 -2.60
N LYS A 145 -4.08 11.28 -2.88
CA LYS A 145 -4.20 12.33 -1.85
C LYS A 145 -5.62 12.49 -1.33
N ALA A 146 -6.61 12.49 -2.21
CA ALA A 146 -8.02 12.61 -1.82
C ALA A 146 -8.44 11.43 -0.93
N ILE A 147 -8.13 10.20 -1.38
CA ILE A 147 -8.45 8.97 -0.64
C ILE A 147 -7.64 8.88 0.66
N SER A 148 -6.37 9.29 0.68
CA SER A 148 -5.58 9.35 1.92
C SER A 148 -6.20 10.26 2.99
N ARG A 149 -6.85 11.36 2.58
CA ARG A 149 -7.60 12.24 3.49
C ARG A 149 -8.85 11.52 4.00
N ALA A 150 -9.68 10.99 3.10
CA ALA A 150 -10.91 10.29 3.46
C ALA A 150 -10.67 9.09 4.41
N ILE A 151 -9.67 8.25 4.12
CA ILE A 151 -9.26 7.15 4.99
C ILE A 151 -8.82 7.69 6.36
N GLY A 152 -8.09 8.81 6.38
CA GLY A 152 -7.66 9.48 7.62
C GLY A 152 -8.83 9.89 8.51
N GLU A 153 -9.90 10.47 7.94
CA GLU A 153 -11.11 10.86 8.67
C GLU A 153 -11.83 9.64 9.25
N ILE A 154 -11.95 8.57 8.46
CA ILE A 154 -12.56 7.31 8.93
C ILE A 154 -11.78 6.75 10.13
N ILE A 155 -10.45 6.67 10.02
CA ILE A 155 -9.59 6.20 11.11
C ILE A 155 -9.76 7.06 12.37
N ALA A 156 -9.84 8.38 12.22
CA ALA A 156 -10.02 9.29 13.35
C ALA A 156 -11.38 9.09 14.02
N ALA A 157 -12.46 8.97 13.24
CA ALA A 157 -13.79 8.71 13.75
C ALA A 157 -13.85 7.42 14.59
N ILE A 158 -13.16 6.36 14.15
CA ILE A 158 -13.14 5.07 14.84
C ILE A 158 -12.37 5.13 16.17
N LYS A 159 -11.28 5.91 16.26
CA LYS A 159 -10.51 6.04 17.51
C LYS A 159 -11.27 6.71 18.65
N THR A 160 -12.41 7.32 18.35
CA THR A 160 -13.26 8.02 19.32
C THR A 160 -14.26 7.08 20.00
N PHE A 161 -14.34 5.83 19.55
CA PHE A 161 -15.11 4.73 20.15
C PHE A 161 -14.18 3.70 20.78
#